data_AF-A0A127SPZ2-F1
#
_entry.id   AF-A0A127SPZ2-F1
#
_cell.length_a   1.000
_cell.length_b   1.000
_cell.length_c   1.000
_cell.angle_alpha   90.00
_cell.angle_beta   90.00
_cell.angle_gamma   90.00
#
_symmetry.space_group_name_H-M   'P 1'
#
loop_
_entity.id
_entity.type
_entity.pdbx_description
1 polymer ?
#
loop_
_entity_poly.entity_id
_entity_poly.type
_entity_poly.pdbx_seq_one_letter_code
_entity_poly.pdbx_strand_id
1 'polypeptide(L)'
;MILAKLNQPEFEYDIHSLIKAFFPEENVSATAEDKKYEEEITLQFQVEYEPQQIKIEWKEKNQESHDRSFPVDFLDRTETKNELKQNFYQILSEITGKKLPWGTLTGIRPTKIPMKFLEEGKTEAEIRAYMQKTYFASDEKIDLSIDIAERELEILKKIDYENGYSLYIGIPFCPTTCLYCSFTSYPLVS
;
A
#
# COMPACT_ATOMS: atom_id res chain seq x y z
N MET A 1 8.36 -12.84 -14.58
CA MET A 1 7.70 -12.59 -13.29
C MET A 1 8.66 -11.98 -12.26
N ILE A 2 8.11 -11.27 -11.29
CA ILE A 2 8.79 -10.74 -10.10
C ILE A 2 8.42 -11.60 -8.89
N LEU A 3 9.41 -12.02 -8.11
CA LEU A 3 9.23 -12.88 -6.94
C LEU A 3 9.76 -12.20 -5.68
N ALA A 4 8.94 -12.08 -4.64
CA ALA A 4 9.38 -11.80 -3.28
C ALA A 4 9.24 -13.07 -2.44
N LYS A 5 10.37 -13.60 -1.96
CA LYS A 5 10.41 -14.71 -1.00
C LYS A 5 10.56 -14.15 0.41
N LEU A 6 9.78 -14.67 1.35
CA LEU A 6 9.79 -14.25 2.74
C LEU A 6 10.14 -15.43 3.64
N ASN A 7 10.81 -15.23 4.77
CA ASN A 7 11.01 -16.29 5.76
C ASN A 7 9.80 -16.48 6.71
N GLN A 8 8.83 -15.55 6.68
CA GLN A 8 7.57 -15.60 7.44
C GLN A 8 6.42 -15.03 6.58
N PRO A 9 5.16 -15.49 6.77
CA PRO A 9 4.03 -15.06 5.93
C PRO A 9 3.52 -13.64 6.23
N GLU A 10 4.21 -12.90 7.10
CA GLU A 10 3.81 -11.55 7.47
C GLU A 10 3.93 -10.59 6.28
N PHE A 11 2.94 -9.71 6.13
CA PHE A 11 2.93 -8.63 5.14
C PHE A 11 3.06 -9.05 3.66
N GLU A 12 2.88 -10.34 3.33
CA GLU A 12 2.91 -10.84 1.94
C GLU A 12 2.04 -10.00 1.00
N TYR A 13 0.81 -9.71 1.43
CA TYR A 13 -0.14 -8.93 0.66
C TYR A 13 0.30 -7.47 0.44
N ASP A 14 0.89 -6.84 1.45
CA ASP A 14 1.38 -5.46 1.36
C ASP A 14 2.54 -5.37 0.35
N ILE A 15 3.49 -6.32 0.43
CA ILE A 15 4.63 -6.42 -0.48
C ILE A 15 4.13 -6.71 -1.90
N HIS A 16 3.28 -7.72 -2.09
CA HIS A 16 2.69 -8.06 -3.38
C HIS A 16 2.01 -6.84 -4.02
N SER A 17 1.12 -6.18 -3.28
CA SER A 17 0.33 -5.06 -3.80
C SER A 17 1.23 -3.88 -4.18
N LEU A 18 2.29 -3.62 -3.41
CA LEU A 18 3.21 -2.53 -3.68
C LEU A 18 4.08 -2.81 -4.91
N ILE A 19 4.65 -4.01 -5.03
CA ILE A 19 5.40 -4.41 -6.23
C ILE A 19 4.49 -4.33 -7.46
N LYS A 20 3.25 -4.84 -7.36
CA LYS A 20 2.27 -4.80 -8.46
C LYS A 20 1.92 -3.37 -8.88
N ALA A 21 1.92 -2.41 -7.97
CA ALA A 21 1.70 -0.99 -8.31
C ALA A 21 2.86 -0.37 -9.12
N PHE A 22 4.10 -0.81 -8.91
CA PHE A 22 5.25 -0.38 -9.71
C PHE A 22 5.36 -1.13 -11.05
N PHE A 23 4.91 -2.38 -11.08
CA PHE A 23 4.98 -3.28 -12.23
C PHE A 23 3.60 -3.86 -12.58
N PRO A 24 2.66 -3.03 -13.09
CA PRO A 24 1.27 -3.44 -13.32
C PRO A 24 1.13 -4.58 -14.34
N GLU A 25 2.02 -4.64 -15.34
CA GLU A 25 1.99 -5.66 -16.40
C GLU A 25 2.71 -6.97 -16.02
N GLU A 26 3.50 -6.97 -14.94
CA GLU A 26 4.29 -8.15 -14.56
C GLU A 26 3.47 -9.09 -13.66
N ASN A 27 3.68 -10.40 -13.81
CA ASN A 27 3.23 -11.35 -12.80
C ASN A 27 4.08 -11.17 -11.52
N VAL A 28 3.41 -10.97 -10.39
CA VAL A 28 4.06 -10.76 -9.09
C VAL A 28 3.62 -11.85 -8.14
N SER A 29 4.57 -12.42 -7.40
CA SER A 29 4.27 -13.30 -6.28
C SER A 29 5.06 -12.88 -5.05
N ALA A 30 4.39 -12.77 -3.91
CA ALA A 30 5.02 -12.62 -2.61
C ALA A 30 4.59 -13.81 -1.74
N THR A 31 5.53 -14.61 -1.25
CA THR A 31 5.20 -15.82 -0.50
C THR A 31 6.32 -16.28 0.43
N ALA A 32 5.94 -16.82 1.58
CA ALA A 32 6.82 -17.56 2.47
C ALA A 32 6.88 -19.06 2.16
N GLU A 33 6.06 -19.54 1.22
CA GLU A 33 6.02 -20.94 0.81
C GLU A 33 6.99 -21.18 -0.35
N ASP A 34 7.63 -22.35 -0.37
CA ASP A 34 8.43 -22.78 -1.52
C ASP A 34 7.52 -23.21 -2.68
N LYS A 35 7.15 -22.23 -3.50
CA LYS A 35 6.41 -22.43 -4.76
C LYS A 35 7.39 -22.54 -5.92
N LYS A 36 7.10 -23.50 -6.82
CA LYS A 36 7.78 -23.61 -8.12
C LYS A 36 7.04 -22.75 -9.13
N TYR A 37 7.80 -21.97 -9.88
CA TYR A 37 7.28 -21.14 -10.96
C TYR A 37 7.88 -21.63 -12.28
N GLU A 38 7.02 -21.79 -13.28
CA GLU A 38 7.44 -22.14 -14.65
C GLU A 38 7.94 -20.90 -15.41
N GLU A 39 7.48 -19.71 -15.01
CA GLU A 39 7.85 -18.43 -15.61
C GLU A 39 9.25 -17.98 -15.15
N GLU A 40 10.00 -17.35 -16.05
CA GLU A 40 11.33 -16.83 -15.74
C GLU A 40 11.24 -15.66 -14.73
N ILE A 41 12.11 -15.71 -13.70
CA ILE A 41 12.20 -14.67 -12.67
C ILE A 41 13.18 -13.58 -13.15
N THR A 42 12.68 -12.37 -13.34
CA THR A 42 13.44 -11.21 -13.83
C THR A 42 13.99 -10.34 -12.72
N LEU A 43 13.26 -10.25 -11.61
CA LEU A 43 13.61 -9.54 -10.39
C LEU A 43 13.19 -10.38 -9.18
N GLN A 44 14.11 -10.59 -8.26
CA GLN A 44 13.88 -11.38 -7.05
C GLN A 44 14.18 -10.55 -5.80
N PHE A 45 13.29 -10.61 -4.82
CA PHE A 45 13.47 -10.11 -3.47
C PHE A 45 13.51 -11.28 -2.47
N GLN A 46 14.34 -11.15 -1.45
CA GLN A 46 14.41 -12.02 -0.28
C GLN A 46 14.21 -11.13 0.96
N VAL A 47 13.13 -11.38 1.70
CA VAL A 47 12.76 -10.62 2.90
C VAL A 47 12.96 -11.52 4.11
N GLU A 48 13.86 -11.11 5.00
CA GLU A 48 14.18 -11.82 6.23
C GLU A 48 13.74 -10.98 7.44
N TYR A 49 12.73 -11.50 8.15
CA TYR A 49 12.29 -11.01 9.44
C TYR A 49 13.22 -11.58 10.53
N GLU A 50 14.09 -10.73 11.06
CA GLU A 50 14.98 -11.02 12.18
C GLU A 50 14.43 -10.42 13.48
N PRO A 51 14.88 -10.81 14.69
CA PRO A 51 14.25 -10.39 15.95
C PRO A 51 14.14 -8.87 16.20
N GLN A 52 15.01 -8.05 15.59
CA GLN A 52 15.08 -6.58 15.84
C GLN A 52 15.17 -5.76 14.54
N GLN A 53 15.13 -6.41 13.38
CA GLN A 53 15.27 -5.75 12.10
C GLN A 53 14.63 -6.57 10.99
N ILE A 54 14.41 -5.93 9.85
CA ILE A 54 14.07 -6.61 8.60
C ILE A 54 15.22 -6.37 7.62
N LYS A 55 15.65 -7.42 6.95
CA LYS A 55 16.59 -7.36 5.83
C LYS A 55 15.85 -7.64 4.52
N ILE A 56 16.06 -6.80 3.52
CA ILE A 56 15.60 -6.99 2.15
C ILE A 56 16.83 -7.11 1.27
N GLU A 57 17.02 -8.27 0.64
CA GLU A 57 17.99 -8.45 -0.44
C GLU A 57 17.23 -8.52 -1.77
N TRP A 58 17.75 -7.91 -2.82
CA TRP A 58 17.19 -8.01 -4.16
C TRP A 58 18.25 -8.12 -5.23
N LYS A 59 17.88 -8.74 -6.35
CA LYS A 59 18.74 -8.88 -7.53
C LYS A 59 17.93 -8.88 -8.81
N GLU A 60 18.43 -8.15 -9.79
CA GLU A 60 17.98 -8.26 -11.17
C GLU A 60 18.72 -9.41 -11.86
N LYS A 61 18.12 -9.96 -12.91
CA LYS A 61 18.75 -11.00 -13.73
C LYS A 61 20.12 -10.54 -14.22
N ASN A 62 21.16 -11.33 -13.93
CA ASN A 62 22.56 -11.08 -14.31
C ASN A 62 23.20 -9.82 -13.71
N GLN A 63 22.65 -9.28 -12.62
CA GLN A 63 23.25 -8.18 -11.88
C GLN A 63 23.71 -8.63 -10.48
N GLU A 64 24.53 -7.79 -9.83
CA GLU A 64 24.93 -7.99 -8.44
C GLU A 64 23.71 -7.91 -7.51
N SER A 65 23.77 -8.60 -6.37
CA SER A 65 22.75 -8.44 -5.35
C SER A 65 22.97 -7.16 -4.55
N HIS A 66 21.87 -6.56 -4.17
CA HIS A 66 21.81 -5.40 -3.29
C HIS A 66 21.04 -5.77 -2.04
N ASP A 67 21.38 -5.15 -0.91
CA ASP A 67 20.64 -5.37 0.33
C ASP A 67 20.43 -4.08 1.12
N ARG A 68 19.41 -4.12 1.97
CA ARG A 68 19.06 -3.06 2.91
C ARG A 68 18.48 -3.68 4.17
N SER A 69 19.02 -3.29 5.32
CA SER A 69 18.49 -3.65 6.64
C SER A 69 18.04 -2.40 7.38
N PHE A 70 16.94 -2.54 8.15
CA PHE A 70 16.39 -1.46 8.96
C PHE A 70 15.77 -2.01 10.24
N PRO A 71 15.91 -1.28 11.36
CA PRO A 71 15.36 -1.72 12.65
C PRO A 71 13.83 -1.66 12.64
N VAL A 72 13.20 -2.59 13.34
CA VAL A 72 11.75 -2.59 13.56
C VAL A 72 11.40 -3.04 14.97
N ASP A 73 10.26 -2.58 15.48
CA ASP A 73 9.65 -3.10 16.70
C ASP A 73 8.40 -3.91 16.35
N PHE A 74 8.53 -5.24 16.38
CA PHE A 74 7.42 -6.15 16.07
C PHE A 74 6.25 -6.07 17.07
N LEU A 75 6.42 -5.41 18.23
CA LEU A 75 5.30 -5.12 19.13
C LEU A 75 4.34 -4.09 18.52
N ASP A 76 4.87 -3.14 17.73
CA ASP A 76 4.07 -2.24 16.91
C ASP A 76 3.97 -2.78 15.47
N ARG A 77 2.97 -3.66 15.28
CA ARG A 77 2.68 -4.25 13.97
C ARG A 77 2.33 -3.18 12.91
N THR A 78 1.78 -2.04 13.31
CA THR A 78 1.41 -0.99 12.35
C THR A 78 2.64 -0.27 11.86
N GLU A 79 3.53 0.11 12.78
CA GLU A 79 4.76 0.80 12.42
C GLU A 79 5.72 -0.11 11.67
N THR A 80 5.88 -1.36 12.11
CA THR A 80 6.67 -2.37 11.37
C THR A 80 6.20 -2.51 9.92
N LYS A 81 4.88 -2.54 9.70
CA LYS A 81 4.30 -2.57 8.35
C LYS A 81 4.64 -1.31 7.56
N ASN A 82 4.54 -0.14 8.18
CA ASN A 82 4.85 1.13 7.51
C ASN A 82 6.33 1.18 7.10
N GLU A 83 7.25 0.86 8.01
CA GLU A 83 8.70 0.80 7.77
C GLU A 83 9.04 -0.16 6.63
N LEU A 84 8.46 -1.37 6.65
CA LEU A 84 8.63 -2.34 5.57
C LEU A 84 8.19 -1.78 4.21
N LYS A 85 6.98 -1.20 4.16
CA LYS A 85 6.44 -0.63 2.92
C LYS A 85 7.23 0.58 2.44
N GLN A 86 7.72 1.42 3.35
CA GLN A 86 8.54 2.58 3.02
C GLN A 86 9.88 2.14 2.41
N ASN A 87 10.55 1.16 3.00
CA ASN A 87 11.80 0.62 2.47
C ASN A 87 11.58 -0.04 1.09
N PHE A 88 10.55 -0.87 0.94
CA PHE A 88 10.20 -1.43 -0.36
C PHE A 88 9.90 -0.34 -1.40
N TYR A 89 9.12 0.69 -1.04
CA TYR A 89 8.79 1.77 -1.96
C TYR A 89 10.04 2.52 -2.44
N GLN A 90 10.98 2.81 -1.53
CA GLN A 90 12.24 3.46 -1.90
C GLN A 90 13.07 2.59 -2.84
N ILE A 91 13.24 1.30 -2.52
CA ILE A 91 13.95 0.34 -3.38
C ILE A 91 13.30 0.26 -4.77
N LEU A 92 11.98 0.09 -4.83
CA LEU A 92 11.24 0.02 -6.09
C LEU A 92 11.31 1.34 -6.88
N SER A 93 11.31 2.48 -6.20
CA SER A 93 11.50 3.79 -6.82
C SER A 93 12.91 3.97 -7.39
N GLU A 94 13.93 3.45 -6.70
CA GLU A 94 15.32 3.45 -7.16
C GLU A 94 15.48 2.57 -8.42
N ILE A 95 14.92 1.36 -8.41
CA ILE A 95 14.96 0.43 -9.55
C ILE A 95 14.24 1.01 -10.77
N THR A 96 13.05 1.58 -10.58
CA THR A 96 12.17 1.97 -11.69
C THR A 96 12.34 3.43 -12.14
N GLY A 97 12.95 4.28 -11.30
CA GLY A 97 12.96 5.73 -11.47
C GLY A 97 11.58 6.40 -11.32
N LYS A 98 10.56 5.66 -10.85
CA LYS A 98 9.18 6.15 -10.74
C LYS A 98 8.84 6.53 -9.31
N LYS A 99 7.86 7.43 -9.15
CA LYS A 99 7.18 7.72 -7.87
C LYS A 99 5.69 7.51 -8.05
N LEU A 100 5.05 6.83 -7.09
CA LEU A 100 3.60 6.64 -7.13
C LEU A 100 2.91 7.84 -6.45
N PRO A 101 1.83 8.40 -7.02
CA PRO A 101 1.14 9.55 -6.41
C PRO A 101 0.64 9.29 -4.98
N TRP A 102 0.29 8.05 -4.67
CA TRP A 102 -0.18 7.63 -3.35
C TRP A 102 0.92 7.03 -2.47
N GLY A 103 2.17 7.04 -2.94
CA GLY A 103 3.32 6.48 -2.24
C GLY A 103 3.12 5.01 -1.88
N THR A 104 3.17 4.69 -0.59
CA THR A 104 3.01 3.33 -0.06
C THR A 104 1.54 2.93 0.16
N LEU A 105 0.59 3.85 -0.01
CA LEU A 105 -0.83 3.52 0.17
C LEU A 105 -1.28 2.53 -0.91
N THR A 106 -1.69 1.36 -0.44
CA THR A 106 -2.25 0.27 -1.22
C THR A 106 -3.48 -0.23 -0.47
N GLY A 107 -4.50 -0.72 -1.18
CA GLY A 107 -5.78 -1.12 -0.57
C GLY A 107 -6.94 -0.21 -0.96
N ILE A 108 -7.94 -0.08 -0.10
CA ILE A 108 -9.21 0.60 -0.41
C ILE A 108 -9.31 1.90 0.38
N ARG A 109 -9.86 2.95 -0.27
CA ARG A 109 -10.30 4.23 0.33
C ARG A 109 -9.22 4.95 1.15
N PRO A 110 -8.25 5.63 0.49
CA PRO A 110 -7.22 6.41 1.16
C PRO A 110 -7.80 7.54 2.02
N THR A 111 -9.03 8.01 1.72
CA THR A 111 -9.74 9.04 2.49
C THR A 111 -10.09 8.61 3.92
N LYS A 112 -10.01 7.32 4.25
CA LYS A 112 -10.21 6.85 5.63
C LYS A 112 -9.19 7.44 6.61
N ILE A 113 -7.96 7.70 6.16
CA ILE A 113 -6.89 8.29 6.98
C ILE A 113 -7.22 9.73 7.37
N PRO A 114 -7.41 10.67 6.41
CA PRO A 114 -7.78 12.04 6.75
C PRO A 114 -9.12 12.10 7.49
N MET A 115 -10.12 11.28 7.12
CA MET A 115 -11.41 11.23 7.84
C MET A 115 -11.23 10.94 9.33
N LYS A 116 -10.47 9.89 9.69
CA LYS A 116 -10.20 9.54 11.08
C LYS A 116 -9.54 10.71 11.83
N PHE A 117 -8.56 11.35 11.21
CA PHE A 117 -7.87 12.47 11.85
C PHE A 117 -8.74 13.71 12.01
N LEU A 118 -9.62 14.01 11.04
CA LEU A 118 -10.60 15.09 11.15
C LEU A 118 -11.57 14.82 12.30
N GLU A 119 -12.04 13.58 12.48
CA GLU A 119 -12.86 13.18 13.64
C GLU A 119 -12.13 13.32 14.98
N GLU A 120 -10.81 13.08 14.99
CA GLU A 120 -9.93 13.31 16.15
C GLU A 120 -9.58 14.80 16.35
N GLY A 121 -10.08 15.70 15.50
CA GLY A 121 -9.87 17.15 15.61
C GLY A 121 -8.49 17.62 15.14
N LYS A 122 -7.78 16.83 14.35
CA LYS A 122 -6.49 17.20 13.76
C LYS A 122 -6.65 18.27 12.68
N THR A 123 -5.64 19.11 12.56
CA THR A 123 -5.56 20.13 11.50
C THR A 123 -5.13 19.52 10.17
N GLU A 124 -5.50 20.16 9.05
CA GLU A 124 -5.03 19.77 7.71
C GLU A 124 -3.49 19.66 7.65
N ALA A 125 -2.78 20.57 8.29
CA ALA A 125 -1.31 20.57 8.32
C ALA A 125 -0.74 19.32 9.02
N GLU A 126 -1.34 18.89 10.13
CA GLU A 126 -0.95 17.65 10.82
C GLU A 126 -1.23 16.42 9.95
N ILE A 127 -2.39 16.38 9.30
CA ILE A 127 -2.79 15.28 8.41
C ILE A 127 -1.81 15.18 7.23
N ARG A 128 -1.52 16.32 6.59
CA ARG A 128 -0.57 16.41 5.49
C ARG A 128 0.81 15.93 5.91
N ALA A 129 1.33 16.44 7.03
CA ALA A 129 2.64 16.05 7.53
C ALA A 129 2.71 14.53 7.80
N TYR A 130 1.65 13.97 8.38
CA TYR A 130 1.56 12.53 8.62
C TYR A 130 1.51 11.73 7.31
N MET A 131 0.67 12.13 6.35
CA MET A 131 0.53 11.38 5.09
C MET A 131 1.80 11.45 4.22
N GLN A 132 2.47 12.61 4.18
CA GLN A 132 3.75 12.75 3.49
C GLN A 132 4.83 11.89 4.16
N LYS A 133 4.97 11.96 5.48
CA LYS A 133 6.02 11.27 6.22
C LYS A 133 5.81 9.76 6.23
N THR A 134 4.61 9.31 6.56
CA THR A 134 4.32 7.89 6.79
C THR A 134 4.10 7.14 5.47
N TYR A 135 3.49 7.78 4.48
CA TYR A 135 3.06 7.10 3.27
C TYR A 135 3.69 7.61 1.99
N PHE A 136 4.50 8.67 2.02
CA PHE A 136 5.09 9.28 0.82
C PHE A 136 4.05 9.68 -0.25
N ALA A 137 2.81 9.98 0.18
CA ALA A 137 1.78 10.47 -0.72
C ALA A 137 2.14 11.87 -1.23
N SER A 138 1.81 12.15 -2.50
CA SER A 138 2.07 13.46 -3.10
C SER A 138 1.12 14.53 -2.56
N ASP A 139 1.54 15.79 -2.60
CA ASP A 139 0.70 16.92 -2.18
C ASP A 139 -0.66 16.92 -2.88
N GLU A 140 -0.67 16.72 -4.20
CA GLU A 140 -1.90 16.64 -4.99
C GLU A 140 -2.88 15.58 -4.46
N LYS A 141 -2.38 14.40 -4.07
CA LYS A 141 -3.25 13.31 -3.58
C LYS A 141 -3.65 13.52 -2.12
N ILE A 142 -2.80 14.15 -1.33
CA ILE A 142 -3.14 14.53 0.04
C ILE A 142 -4.25 15.57 0.03
N ASP A 143 -4.10 16.65 -0.74
CA ASP A 143 -5.10 17.73 -0.90
C ASP A 143 -6.45 17.15 -1.30
N LEU A 144 -6.45 16.31 -2.34
CA LEU A 144 -7.64 15.64 -2.83
C LEU A 144 -8.28 14.76 -1.75
N SER A 145 -7.47 14.01 -1.01
CA SER A 145 -7.99 13.10 0.02
C SER A 145 -8.59 13.82 1.21
N ILE A 146 -8.05 14.99 1.58
CA ILE A 146 -8.56 15.82 2.66
C ILE A 146 -9.85 16.51 2.22
N ASP A 147 -9.89 17.13 1.04
CA ASP A 147 -11.11 17.75 0.49
C ASP A 147 -12.26 16.75 0.39
N ILE A 148 -12.01 15.52 -0.05
CA ILE A 148 -13.03 14.46 -0.07
C ILE A 148 -13.48 14.12 1.36
N ALA A 149 -12.54 13.93 2.29
CA ALA A 149 -12.87 13.55 3.67
C ALA A 149 -13.67 14.64 4.41
N GLU A 150 -13.36 15.92 4.21
CA GLU A 150 -14.13 17.04 4.78
C GLU A 150 -15.56 17.05 4.25
N ARG A 151 -15.75 16.87 2.94
CA ARG A 151 -17.08 16.80 2.32
C ARG A 151 -17.86 15.59 2.82
N GLU A 152 -17.21 14.43 2.91
CA GLU A 152 -17.81 13.22 3.49
C GLU A 152 -18.26 13.51 4.92
N LEU A 153 -17.38 14.05 5.77
CA LEU A 153 -17.69 14.38 7.16
C LEU A 153 -18.90 15.33 7.29
N GLU A 154 -19.00 16.37 6.46
CA GLU A 154 -20.14 17.30 6.45
C GLU A 154 -21.48 16.65 6.06
N ILE A 155 -21.44 15.64 5.19
CA ILE A 155 -22.62 14.85 4.81
C ILE A 155 -23.00 13.91 5.96
N LEU A 156 -22.02 13.19 6.49
CA LEU A 156 -22.19 12.17 7.52
C LEU A 156 -22.69 12.75 8.85
N LYS A 157 -22.29 13.98 9.21
CA LYS A 157 -22.79 14.71 10.40
C LYS A 157 -24.32 14.85 10.47
N LYS A 158 -25.01 14.75 9.33
CA LYS A 158 -26.48 14.89 9.25
C LYS A 158 -27.22 13.56 9.43
N ILE A 159 -26.49 12.45 9.52
CA ILE A 159 -27.04 11.10 9.58
C ILE A 159 -27.01 10.61 11.03
N ASP A 160 -28.14 10.08 11.51
CA ASP A 160 -28.21 9.40 12.80
C ASP A 160 -27.69 7.96 12.66
N TYR A 161 -26.49 7.70 13.19
CA TYR A 161 -25.88 6.37 13.20
C TYR A 161 -26.34 5.49 14.35
N GLU A 162 -26.91 6.06 15.41
CA GLU A 162 -27.30 5.31 16.61
C GLU A 162 -28.67 4.67 16.43
N ASN A 163 -29.62 5.42 15.85
CA ASN A 163 -31.01 4.97 15.67
C ASN A 163 -31.41 4.80 14.20
N GLY A 164 -30.53 5.13 13.26
CA GLY A 164 -30.75 4.95 11.82
C GLY A 164 -30.32 3.58 11.29
N TYR A 165 -30.64 3.31 10.03
CA TYR A 165 -30.16 2.15 9.30
C TYR A 165 -29.78 2.56 7.86
N SER A 166 -28.75 1.90 7.32
CA SER A 166 -28.32 2.09 5.93
C SER A 166 -28.80 0.91 5.08
N LEU A 167 -29.66 1.17 4.10
CA LEU A 167 -30.12 0.16 3.14
C LEU A 167 -29.36 0.33 1.82
N TYR A 168 -28.56 -0.66 1.47
CA TYR A 168 -27.79 -0.68 0.22
C TYR A 168 -28.52 -1.53 -0.83
N ILE A 169 -28.92 -0.92 -1.95
CA ILE A 169 -29.57 -1.62 -3.07
C ILE A 169 -28.69 -1.43 -4.31
N GLY A 170 -28.22 -2.53 -4.89
CA GLY A 170 -27.44 -2.52 -6.14
C GLY A 170 -26.09 -1.83 -6.02
N ILE A 171 -25.24 -2.28 -5.09
CA ILE A 171 -23.89 -1.71 -4.88
C ILE A 171 -23.10 -1.78 -6.20
N PRO A 172 -22.77 -0.63 -6.82
CA PRO A 172 -22.06 -0.63 -8.10
C PRO A 172 -20.60 -0.99 -7.88
N PHE A 173 -20.08 -1.87 -8.72
CA PHE A 173 -18.63 -2.12 -8.80
C PHE A 173 -17.97 -1.09 -9.70
N CYS A 174 -16.71 -0.76 -9.39
CA CYS A 174 -15.94 0.17 -10.23
C CYS A 174 -15.68 -0.47 -11.60
N PRO A 175 -15.86 0.27 -12.71
CA PRO A 175 -15.57 -0.23 -14.05
C PRO A 175 -14.06 -0.40 -14.30
N THR A 176 -13.23 0.26 -13.50
CA THR A 176 -11.76 0.24 -13.60
C THR A 176 -11.14 0.18 -12.20
N THR A 177 -9.92 -0.31 -12.11
CA THR A 177 -9.14 -0.36 -10.86
C THR A 177 -8.21 0.84 -10.75
N CYS A 178 -8.29 1.60 -9.65
CA CYS A 178 -7.33 2.67 -9.38
C CYS A 178 -5.94 2.07 -9.06
N LEU A 179 -4.87 2.82 -9.31
CA LEU A 179 -3.48 2.37 -9.09
C LEU A 179 -3.20 1.81 -7.68
N TYR A 180 -3.84 2.37 -6.66
CA TYR A 180 -3.71 1.93 -5.27
C TYR A 180 -4.76 0.88 -4.87
N CYS A 181 -5.83 0.72 -5.66
CA CYS A 181 -7.00 -0.07 -5.31
C CYS A 181 -6.74 -1.55 -5.58
N SER A 182 -6.87 -2.36 -4.55
CA SER A 182 -6.75 -3.82 -4.66
C SER A 182 -8.11 -4.53 -4.69
N PHE A 183 -9.22 -3.78 -4.71
CA PHE A 183 -10.56 -4.32 -4.80
C PHE A 183 -10.89 -4.73 -6.24
N THR A 184 -11.70 -5.77 -6.39
CA THR A 184 -12.11 -6.24 -7.72
C THR A 184 -12.96 -5.18 -8.42
N SER A 185 -12.49 -4.71 -9.58
CA SER A 185 -13.33 -4.00 -10.53
C SER A 185 -14.24 -4.97 -11.28
N TYR A 186 -15.37 -4.50 -11.76
CA TYR A 186 -16.19 -5.20 -12.75
C TYR A 186 -16.05 -4.46 -14.08
N PRO A 187 -15.08 -4.85 -14.95
CA PRO A 187 -14.86 -4.16 -16.20
C PRO A 187 -16.13 -4.15 -17.03
N LEU A 188 -16.48 -2.98 -17.55
CA LEU A 188 -17.53 -2.87 -18.56
C LEU A 188 -16.94 -3.43 -19.86
N VAL A 189 -16.97 -4.76 -20.00
CA VAL A 189 -16.60 -5.44 -21.25
C VAL A 189 -17.62 -5.06 -22.32
N SER A 190 -17.14 -4.44 -23.39
CA SER A 190 -17.82 -4.37 -24.69
C SER A 190 -17.38 -5.53 -25.56
#